data_AF-A0AAV2TAS8-F1
#
_entry.id   AF-A0AAV2TAS8-F1
#
_cell.length_a   1.000
_cell.length_b   1.000
_cell.length_c   1.000
_cell.angle_alpha   90.00
_cell.angle_beta   90.00
_cell.angle_gamma   90.00
#
_symmetry.space_group_name_H-M   'P 1'
#
loop_
_entity.id
_entity.type
_entity.pdbx_description
1 polymer ?
#
loop_
_entity_poly.entity_id
_entity_poly.type
_entity_poly.pdbx_seq_one_letter_code
_entity_poly.pdbx_strand_id
1 'polypeptide(L)'
;MPIAASSQITWFKGSVHVALRREFVNYMLNNEKAKAILDALRRYEHDIKQPIIADETFFATLNNNPSVMPIPGAVVRMPEEHPGGFITRAKMWHWLGDPCGSGHWRHDICMFGVKDLPFLLQQPHFFANKFIPSVEPLAYDVLESWLGSKVRHEKVRSTLHPSFNSSYYRWLGSRWRHL
;
A
#
# COMPACT_ATOMS: atom_id res chain seq x y z
N MET A 1 8.53 42.88 4.46
CA MET A 1 8.06 41.88 3.49
C MET A 1 8.37 40.50 4.07
N PRO A 2 7.39 39.64 4.36
CA PRO A 2 7.70 38.32 4.89
C PRO A 2 8.32 37.47 3.78
N ILE A 3 9.46 36.88 4.13
CA ILE A 3 10.29 36.01 3.30
C ILE A 3 9.45 34.81 2.87
N ALA A 4 9.33 34.60 1.55
CA ALA A 4 8.72 33.40 1.00
C ALA A 4 9.46 32.18 1.58
N ALA A 5 8.73 31.31 2.29
CA ALA A 5 9.28 30.05 2.77
C ALA A 5 9.83 29.27 1.57
N SER A 6 11.15 29.11 1.51
CA SER A 6 11.79 28.15 0.62
C SER A 6 11.11 26.79 0.83
N SER A 7 10.38 26.31 -0.16
CA SER A 7 9.52 25.14 -0.01
C SER A 7 10.36 23.86 0.01
N GLN A 8 10.90 23.52 1.17
CA GLN A 8 11.74 22.34 1.39
C GLN A 8 10.92 21.06 1.17
N ILE A 9 11.49 20.11 0.42
CA ILE A 9 10.91 18.79 0.21
C ILE A 9 11.30 17.90 1.40
N THR A 10 10.31 17.22 1.98
CA THR A 10 10.52 16.21 3.02
C THR A 10 10.55 14.82 2.39
N TRP A 11 11.56 14.01 2.72
CA TRP A 11 11.67 12.63 2.25
C TRP A 11 10.83 11.69 3.11
N PHE A 12 10.09 10.78 2.48
CA PHE A 12 9.24 9.81 3.17
C PHE A 12 9.57 8.40 2.74
N LYS A 13 9.49 7.46 3.69
CA LYS A 13 9.48 6.01 3.44
C LYS A 13 8.05 5.47 3.55
N GLY A 14 7.69 4.54 2.67
CA GLY A 14 6.37 3.91 2.63
C GLY A 14 6.38 2.55 1.93
N SER A 15 5.21 2.09 1.50
CA SER A 15 5.07 0.82 0.79
C SER A 15 5.45 0.96 -0.69
N VAL A 16 6.22 0.00 -1.22
CA VAL A 16 6.42 -0.18 -2.67
C VAL A 16 5.12 -0.49 -3.42
N HIS A 17 4.17 -1.16 -2.78
CA HIS A 17 2.89 -1.47 -3.42
C HIS A 17 1.92 -0.31 -3.20
N VAL A 18 1.64 0.41 -4.29
CA VAL A 18 0.83 1.64 -4.29
C VAL A 18 -0.45 1.48 -5.11
N ALA A 19 -1.48 2.25 -4.77
CA ALA A 19 -2.68 2.45 -5.58
C ALA A 19 -2.75 3.94 -5.91
N LEU A 20 -2.62 4.28 -7.20
CA LEU A 20 -2.44 5.65 -7.66
C LEU A 20 -3.54 6.04 -8.63
N ARG A 21 -3.91 7.33 -8.60
CA ARG A 21 -4.78 7.92 -9.62
C ARG A 21 -4.03 8.08 -10.95
N ARG A 22 -4.77 8.15 -12.05
CA ARG A 22 -4.18 8.33 -13.39
C ARG A 22 -3.40 9.63 -13.49
N GLU A 23 -3.89 10.69 -12.85
CA GLU A 23 -3.27 12.01 -12.78
C GLU A 23 -1.94 11.97 -12.03
N PHE A 24 -1.87 11.18 -10.95
CA PHE A 24 -0.62 10.93 -10.25
C PHE A 24 0.39 10.23 -11.15
N VAL A 25 -0.05 9.20 -11.89
CA VAL A 25 0.81 8.50 -12.86
C VAL A 25 1.33 9.46 -13.92
N ASN A 26 0.47 10.29 -14.49
CA ASN A 26 0.87 11.30 -15.46
C ASN A 26 1.89 12.29 -14.88
N TYR A 27 1.66 12.76 -13.65
CA TYR A 27 2.60 13.65 -12.97
C TYR A 27 3.96 12.98 -12.76
N MET A 28 3.99 11.74 -12.25
CA MET A 28 5.25 11.05 -11.96
C MET A 28 6.11 10.88 -13.21
N LEU A 29 5.48 10.61 -14.36
CA LEU A 29 6.17 10.34 -15.62
C LEU A 29 6.63 11.61 -16.34
N ASN A 30 5.85 12.70 -16.23
CA ASN A 30 6.02 13.86 -17.10
C ASN A 30 6.52 15.11 -16.38
N ASN A 31 6.26 15.28 -15.08
CA ASN A 31 6.62 16.49 -14.34
C ASN A 31 8.11 16.54 -14.00
N GLU A 32 8.72 17.71 -14.19
CA GLU A 32 10.16 17.94 -13.93
C GLU A 32 10.53 17.74 -12.46
N LYS A 33 9.66 18.12 -11.50
CA LYS A 33 9.93 17.90 -10.07
C LYS A 33 9.97 16.41 -9.73
N ALA A 34 9.04 15.62 -10.30
CA ALA A 34 9.04 14.18 -10.07
C ALA A 34 10.30 13.52 -10.64
N LYS A 35 10.72 13.92 -11.85
CA LYS A 35 11.99 13.46 -12.45
C LYS A 35 13.20 13.86 -11.59
N ALA A 36 13.23 15.10 -11.09
CA ALA A 36 14.29 15.58 -10.21
C ALA A 36 14.38 14.78 -8.90
N ILE A 37 13.26 14.36 -8.32
CA ILE A 37 13.24 13.46 -7.14
C ILE A 37 13.82 12.09 -7.49
N LEU A 38 13.42 11.51 -8.62
CA LEU A 38 13.95 10.23 -9.06
C LEU A 38 15.47 10.29 -9.31
N ASP A 39 15.95 11.36 -9.94
CA ASP A 39 17.37 11.57 -10.21
C ASP A 39 18.16 11.83 -8.92
N ALA A 40 17.58 12.54 -7.94
CA ALA A 40 18.18 12.70 -6.63
C ALA A 40 18.33 11.38 -5.89
N LEU A 41 17.32 10.50 -5.94
CA LEU A 41 17.41 9.15 -5.37
C LEU A 41 18.52 8.33 -6.05
N ARG A 42 18.57 8.33 -7.38
CA ARG A 42 19.63 7.62 -8.14
C ARG A 42 21.04 8.11 -7.80
N ARG A 43 21.23 9.43 -7.73
CA ARG A 43 22.52 10.02 -7.34
C ARG A 43 22.89 9.63 -5.91
N TYR A 44 21.94 9.73 -4.99
CA TYR A 44 22.20 9.37 -3.59
C TYR A 44 22.62 7.90 -3.46
N GLU A 45 21.91 6.98 -4.11
CA GLU A 45 22.26 5.54 -4.16
C GLU A 45 23.66 5.30 -4.70
N HIS A 46 24.00 5.97 -5.81
CA HIS A 46 25.32 5.91 -6.42
C HIS A 46 26.41 6.40 -5.46
N ASP A 47 26.20 7.53 -4.81
CA ASP A 47 27.19 8.20 -3.97
C ASP A 47 27.45 7.42 -2.67
N ILE A 48 26.39 6.89 -2.05
CA ILE A 48 26.54 6.10 -0.81
C ILE A 48 26.95 4.64 -1.07
N LYS A 49 26.94 4.19 -2.33
CA LYS A 49 27.29 2.82 -2.75
C LYS A 49 26.53 1.73 -1.99
N GLN A 50 25.29 2.01 -1.61
CA GLN A 50 24.39 1.13 -0.86
C GLN A 50 23.00 1.21 -1.47
N PRO A 51 22.26 0.10 -1.58
CA PRO A 51 20.89 0.13 -2.04
C PRO A 51 20.06 1.06 -1.16
N ILE A 52 19.48 2.08 -1.78
CA ILE A 52 18.41 2.82 -1.13
C ILE A 52 17.12 2.19 -1.61
N ILE A 53 16.17 2.00 -0.70
CA ILE A 53 14.89 1.38 -1.06
C ILE A 53 14.06 2.45 -1.77
N ALA A 54 14.46 2.77 -3.02
CA ALA A 54 14.00 3.89 -3.82
C ALA A 54 12.52 3.73 -4.16
N ASP A 55 12.08 2.50 -4.37
CA ASP A 55 10.69 2.10 -4.56
C ASP A 55 9.84 2.32 -3.30
N GLU A 56 10.41 2.15 -2.10
CA GLU A 56 9.76 2.53 -0.84
C GLU A 56 9.86 4.03 -0.53
N THR A 57 10.61 4.82 -1.32
CA THR A 57 10.84 6.25 -1.03
C THR A 57 10.17 7.18 -2.03
N PHE A 58 10.22 6.85 -3.32
CA PHE A 58 9.78 7.71 -4.42
C PHE A 58 8.30 8.05 -4.34
N PHE A 59 7.43 7.03 -4.34
CA PHE A 59 5.98 7.25 -4.31
C PHE A 59 5.53 7.92 -3.01
N ALA A 60 6.09 7.52 -1.88
CA ALA A 60 5.78 8.10 -0.58
C ALA A 60 6.17 9.58 -0.54
N THR A 61 7.32 9.95 -1.09
CA THR A 61 7.78 11.34 -1.16
C THR A 61 6.88 12.18 -2.06
N LEU A 62 6.53 11.69 -3.26
CA LEU A 62 5.58 12.41 -4.13
C LEU A 62 4.21 12.61 -3.48
N ASN A 63 3.71 11.59 -2.78
CA ASN A 63 2.37 11.59 -2.20
C ASN A 63 2.23 12.47 -0.95
N ASN A 64 3.32 12.77 -0.23
CA ASN A 64 3.27 13.46 1.07
C ASN A 64 3.90 14.87 1.06
N ASN A 65 4.15 15.43 -0.13
CA ASN A 65 4.61 16.82 -0.29
C ASN A 65 3.61 17.68 -1.10
N PRO A 66 2.32 17.73 -0.70
CA PRO A 66 1.24 18.37 -1.45
C PRO A 66 1.44 19.89 -1.66
N SER A 67 2.16 20.57 -0.76
CA SER A 67 2.44 22.01 -0.85
C SER A 67 3.44 22.34 -1.97
N VAL A 68 4.32 21.40 -2.33
CA VAL A 68 5.38 21.60 -3.34
C VAL A 68 5.04 20.88 -4.64
N MET A 69 4.38 19.73 -4.52
CA MET A 69 3.93 18.87 -5.61
C MET A 69 2.44 18.62 -5.42
N PRO A 70 1.57 19.52 -5.93
CA PRO A 70 0.12 19.41 -5.75
C PRO A 70 -0.47 18.36 -6.70
N ILE A 71 -0.13 17.09 -6.47
CA ILE A 71 -0.55 15.96 -7.29
C ILE A 71 -1.97 15.56 -6.87
N PRO A 72 -2.95 15.46 -7.79
CA PRO A 72 -4.28 14.96 -7.46
C PRO A 72 -4.19 13.55 -6.83
N GLY A 73 -4.80 13.37 -5.66
CA GLY A 73 -4.70 12.17 -4.84
C GLY A 73 -3.60 12.20 -3.76
N ALA A 74 -2.69 13.18 -3.78
CA ALA A 74 -1.66 13.32 -2.74
C ALA A 74 -2.27 13.64 -1.38
N VAL A 75 -1.66 13.13 -0.31
CA VAL A 75 -2.16 13.27 1.07
C VAL A 75 -1.81 14.67 1.59
N VAL A 76 -2.84 15.42 1.95
CA VAL A 76 -2.75 16.76 2.56
C VAL A 76 -2.46 16.68 4.06
N ARG A 77 -3.06 15.70 4.73
CA ARG A 77 -2.85 15.43 6.16
C ARG A 77 -2.95 13.93 6.41
N MET A 78 -1.88 13.35 6.96
CA MET A 78 -1.92 12.01 7.54
C MET A 78 -2.65 12.08 8.88
N PRO A 79 -3.58 11.16 9.21
CA PRO A 79 -4.07 11.04 10.58
C PRO A 79 -2.96 10.61 11.54
N GLU A 80 -3.00 11.12 12.77
CA GLU A 80 -1.99 10.90 13.84
C GLU A 80 -1.82 9.41 14.23
N GLU A 81 -2.81 8.59 13.91
CA GLU A 81 -2.77 7.15 14.11
C GLU A 81 -3.07 6.46 12.78
N HIS A 82 -2.26 5.45 12.43
CA HIS A 82 -2.48 4.53 11.32
C HIS A 82 -3.09 3.20 11.78
N PRO A 83 -4.34 3.14 12.30
CA PRO A 83 -5.01 1.87 12.50
C PRO A 83 -5.34 1.30 11.11
N GLY A 84 -4.41 0.51 10.56
CA GLY A 84 -4.61 -0.22 9.30
C GLY A 84 -3.51 -0.11 8.25
N GLY A 85 -2.45 0.68 8.45
CA GLY A 85 -1.33 0.75 7.50
C GLY A 85 -1.73 1.11 6.05
N PHE A 86 -1.01 0.59 5.06
CA PHE A 86 -1.29 0.78 3.63
C PHE A 86 -2.34 -0.24 3.15
N ILE A 87 -3.52 0.23 2.74
CA ILE A 87 -4.64 -0.64 2.30
C ILE A 87 -4.33 -1.51 1.07
N THR A 88 -3.25 -1.23 0.35
CA THR A 88 -2.93 -1.92 -0.90
C THR A 88 -2.63 -3.40 -0.69
N ARG A 89 -1.99 -3.77 0.42
CA ARG A 89 -1.48 -5.13 0.59
C ARG A 89 -1.33 -5.56 2.04
N ALA A 90 -2.06 -6.60 2.43
CA ALA A 90 -1.86 -7.28 3.70
C ALA A 90 -0.53 -8.06 3.66
N LYS A 91 0.25 -7.92 4.72
CA LYS A 91 1.46 -8.70 4.98
C LYS A 91 1.42 -9.09 6.44
N MET A 92 1.85 -10.33 6.73
CA MET A 92 2.10 -10.76 8.09
C MET A 92 3.61 -10.73 8.31
N TRP A 93 4.06 -9.92 9.26
CA TRP A 93 5.47 -9.68 9.54
C TRP A 93 5.90 -10.40 10.81
N HIS A 94 7.07 -11.02 10.77
CA HIS A 94 7.57 -11.83 11.89
C HIS A 94 7.72 -11.01 13.18
N TRP A 95 8.20 -9.77 13.06
CA TRP A 95 8.41 -8.87 14.20
C TRP A 95 7.12 -8.31 14.83
N LEU A 96 5.95 -8.49 14.20
CA LEU A 96 4.67 -8.12 14.81
C LEU A 96 4.17 -9.20 15.78
N GLY A 97 4.82 -10.36 15.85
CA GLY A 97 4.44 -11.48 16.71
C GLY A 97 3.26 -12.29 16.20
N ASP A 98 2.79 -12.02 14.98
CA ASP A 98 1.71 -12.77 14.35
C ASP A 98 2.15 -14.22 14.03
N PRO A 99 1.33 -15.23 14.35
CA PRO A 99 1.67 -16.61 14.04
C PRO A 99 1.47 -16.91 12.56
N CYS A 100 2.56 -17.22 11.84
CA CYS A 100 2.50 -17.74 10.47
C CYS A 100 2.09 -19.21 10.50
N GLY A 101 0.85 -19.47 10.12
CA GLY A 101 0.20 -20.77 10.18
C GLY A 101 0.82 -21.84 9.27
N SER A 102 1.44 -21.43 8.16
CA SER A 102 2.25 -22.32 7.32
C SER A 102 3.62 -22.65 7.95
N GLY A 103 4.12 -21.81 8.86
CA GLY A 103 5.48 -21.87 9.39
C GLY A 103 6.58 -21.39 8.43
N HIS A 104 6.24 -20.96 7.22
CA HIS A 104 7.22 -20.56 6.21
C HIS A 104 7.43 -19.05 6.16
N TRP A 105 8.65 -18.62 6.49
CA TRP A 105 9.07 -17.22 6.48
C TRP A 105 10.14 -16.95 5.42
N ARG A 106 10.11 -15.75 4.82
CA ARG A 106 11.24 -15.26 4.02
C ARG A 106 11.29 -13.74 4.01
N HIS A 107 12.45 -13.22 4.42
CA HIS A 107 12.68 -11.79 4.64
C HIS A 107 11.61 -11.22 5.59
N ASP A 108 11.36 -11.95 6.69
CA ASP A 108 10.37 -11.63 7.74
C ASP A 108 8.91 -11.54 7.30
N ILE A 109 8.57 -11.95 6.08
CA ILE A 109 7.19 -12.02 5.59
C ILE A 109 6.72 -13.47 5.55
N CYS A 110 5.56 -13.75 6.14
CA CYS A 110 4.93 -15.07 6.09
C CYS A 110 4.53 -15.43 4.65
N MET A 111 4.79 -16.68 4.27
CA MET A 111 4.23 -17.30 3.07
C MET A 111 2.93 -18.00 3.48
N PHE A 112 1.78 -17.50 3.08
CA PHE A 112 0.50 -17.94 3.63
C PHE A 112 0.17 -19.41 3.32
N GLY A 113 -0.37 -20.07 4.33
CA GLY A 113 -1.00 -21.40 4.28
C GLY A 113 -2.47 -21.36 4.68
N VAL A 114 -3.13 -22.52 4.77
CA VAL A 114 -4.59 -22.59 5.05
C VAL A 114 -4.91 -21.99 6.42
N LYS A 115 -4.02 -22.19 7.39
CA LYS A 115 -4.18 -21.65 8.76
C LYS A 115 -4.07 -20.13 8.84
N ASP A 116 -3.56 -19.47 7.80
CA ASP A 116 -3.46 -18.01 7.73
C ASP A 116 -4.70 -17.34 7.12
N LEU A 117 -5.60 -18.12 6.51
CA LEU A 117 -6.80 -17.58 5.87
C LEU A 117 -7.70 -16.79 6.83
N PRO A 118 -7.95 -17.23 8.09
CA PRO A 118 -8.76 -16.45 9.02
C PRO A 118 -8.23 -15.01 9.24
N PHE A 119 -6.90 -14.83 9.26
CA PHE A 119 -6.29 -13.50 9.32
C PHE A 119 -6.61 -12.70 8.06
N LEU A 120 -6.38 -13.29 6.87
CA LEU A 120 -6.59 -12.61 5.58
C LEU A 120 -8.05 -12.22 5.32
N LEU A 121 -9.01 -13.06 5.71
CA LEU A 121 -10.44 -12.82 5.50
C LEU A 121 -10.96 -11.63 6.32
N GLN A 122 -10.24 -11.20 7.35
CA GLN A 122 -10.57 -10.06 8.19
C GLN A 122 -9.86 -8.76 7.76
N GLN A 123 -8.91 -8.85 6.82
CA GLN A 123 -8.13 -7.70 6.41
C GLN A 123 -8.92 -6.75 5.51
N PRO A 124 -8.77 -5.42 5.68
CA PRO A 124 -9.37 -4.44 4.77
C PRO A 124 -8.57 -4.25 3.47
N HIS A 125 -7.50 -5.01 3.28
CA HIS A 125 -6.55 -4.83 2.20
C HIS A 125 -7.08 -5.38 0.87
N PHE A 126 -6.67 -4.77 -0.25
CA PHE A 126 -7.07 -5.24 -1.59
C PHE A 126 -6.36 -6.52 -2.02
N PHE A 127 -5.09 -6.66 -1.64
CA PHE A 127 -4.24 -7.79 -1.98
C PHE A 127 -3.57 -8.35 -0.73
N ALA A 128 -3.01 -9.56 -0.85
CA ALA A 128 -2.19 -10.19 0.18
C ALA A 128 -0.78 -10.48 -0.36
N ASN A 129 0.20 -10.55 0.53
CA ASN A 129 1.55 -11.01 0.21
C ASN A 129 2.12 -11.88 1.36
N LYS A 130 2.55 -13.13 1.11
CA LYS A 130 2.65 -13.82 -0.21
C LYS A 130 2.13 -15.24 -0.20
N PHE A 131 1.58 -15.67 -1.34
CA PHE A 131 1.31 -17.06 -1.66
C PHE A 131 2.44 -17.57 -2.54
N ILE A 132 2.98 -18.75 -2.21
CA ILE A 132 4.04 -19.41 -2.97
C ILE A 132 3.54 -20.81 -3.34
N PRO A 133 3.47 -21.19 -4.62
CA PRO A 133 2.90 -22.47 -5.05
C PRO A 133 3.53 -23.70 -4.39
N SER A 134 4.81 -23.62 -4.01
CA SER A 134 5.55 -24.71 -3.37
C SER A 134 5.41 -24.77 -1.85
N VAL A 135 4.67 -23.86 -1.21
CA VAL A 135 4.47 -23.84 0.25
C VAL A 135 3.19 -24.58 0.61
N GLU A 136 2.05 -24.02 0.21
CA GLU A 136 0.75 -24.62 0.50
C GLU A 136 -0.30 -24.10 -0.51
N PRO A 137 -0.35 -24.68 -1.74
CA PRO A 137 -1.19 -24.16 -2.81
C PRO A 137 -2.69 -24.18 -2.48
N LEU A 138 -3.13 -25.12 -1.64
CA LEU A 138 -4.51 -25.21 -1.18
C LEU A 138 -5.01 -23.91 -0.52
N ALA A 139 -4.13 -23.15 0.15
CA ALA A 139 -4.50 -21.87 0.75
C ALA A 139 -4.97 -20.87 -0.31
N TYR A 140 -4.26 -20.83 -1.45
CA TYR A 140 -4.62 -19.99 -2.58
C TYR A 140 -5.97 -20.42 -3.18
N ASP A 141 -6.14 -21.72 -3.42
CA ASP A 141 -7.37 -22.29 -4.00
C ASP A 141 -8.62 -22.01 -3.13
N VAL A 142 -8.48 -22.14 -1.80
CA VAL A 142 -9.56 -21.85 -0.86
C VAL A 142 -9.91 -20.36 -0.85
N LEU A 143 -8.90 -19.48 -0.88
CA LEU A 143 -9.14 -18.03 -0.94
C LEU A 143 -9.80 -17.62 -2.26
N GLU A 144 -9.38 -18.21 -3.38
CA GLU A 144 -9.98 -17.99 -4.69
C GLU A 144 -11.44 -18.46 -4.72
N SER A 145 -11.72 -19.67 -4.24
CA SER A 145 -13.08 -20.21 -4.15
C SER A 145 -13.98 -19.34 -3.27
N TRP A 146 -13.47 -18.88 -2.11
CA TRP A 146 -14.17 -17.93 -1.24
C TRP A 146 -14.49 -16.63 -1.98
N LEU A 147 -13.52 -16.02 -2.68
CA LEU A 147 -13.73 -14.79 -3.43
C LEU A 147 -14.76 -14.99 -4.56
N GLY A 148 -14.66 -16.10 -5.29
CA GLY A 148 -15.63 -16.48 -6.33
C GLY A 148 -17.05 -16.61 -5.79
N SER A 149 -17.20 -17.19 -4.59
CA SER A 149 -18.50 -17.30 -3.91
C SER A 149 -19.11 -15.93 -3.59
N LYS A 150 -18.28 -14.96 -3.17
CA LYS A 150 -18.71 -13.59 -2.89
C LYS A 150 -19.15 -12.87 -4.15
N VAL A 151 -18.34 -12.92 -5.20
CA VAL A 151 -18.68 -12.30 -6.50
C VAL A 151 -19.98 -12.88 -7.04
N ARG A 152 -20.18 -14.21 -6.92
CA ARG A 152 -21.42 -14.86 -7.31
C ARG A 152 -22.61 -14.38 -6.48
N HIS A 153 -22.46 -14.27 -5.16
CA HIS A 153 -23.50 -13.75 -4.27
C HIS A 153 -23.92 -12.34 -4.70
N GLU A 154 -22.96 -11.44 -4.91
CA GLU A 154 -23.20 -10.05 -5.27
C GLU A 154 -23.87 -9.93 -6.64
N LYS A 155 -23.43 -10.72 -7.62
CA LYS A 155 -24.02 -10.77 -8.95
C LYS A 155 -25.47 -11.25 -8.94
N VAL A 156 -25.78 -12.30 -8.16
CA VAL A 156 -27.13 -12.88 -8.11
C VAL A 156 -28.09 -12.00 -7.33
N ARG A 157 -27.64 -11.42 -6.21
CA ARG A 157 -28.51 -10.65 -5.30
C ARG A 157 -28.53 -9.15 -5.58
N SER A 158 -27.61 -8.64 -6.40
CA SER A 158 -27.42 -7.20 -6.62
C SER A 158 -27.18 -6.42 -5.32
N THR A 159 -26.59 -7.07 -4.31
CA THR A 159 -26.26 -6.48 -3.00
C THR A 159 -24.86 -6.93 -2.58
N LEU A 160 -24.12 -6.07 -1.87
CA LEU A 160 -22.79 -6.39 -1.34
C LEU A 160 -22.83 -7.64 -0.44
N HIS A 161 -21.80 -8.49 -0.52
CA HIS A 161 -21.69 -9.65 0.36
C HIS A 161 -21.63 -9.19 1.83
N PRO A 162 -22.29 -9.88 2.80
CA PRO A 162 -22.31 -9.44 4.20
C PRO A 162 -20.93 -9.28 4.85
N SER A 163 -19.91 -9.98 4.32
CA SER A 163 -18.53 -9.86 4.79
C SER A 163 -17.80 -8.63 4.26
N PHE A 164 -18.40 -7.81 3.39
CA PHE A 164 -17.78 -6.60 2.86
C PHE A 164 -18.07 -5.40 3.77
N ASN A 165 -17.05 -4.89 4.44
CA ASN A 165 -17.16 -3.74 5.34
C ASN A 165 -17.15 -2.41 4.57
N SER A 166 -18.30 -2.03 4.01
CA SER A 166 -18.45 -0.76 3.27
C SER A 166 -18.20 0.48 4.15
N SER A 167 -18.48 0.40 5.45
CA SER A 167 -18.25 1.49 6.40
C SER A 167 -16.78 1.84 6.53
N TYR A 168 -15.89 0.83 6.59
CA TYR A 168 -14.45 1.05 6.64
C TYR A 168 -13.94 1.86 5.44
N TYR A 169 -14.31 1.47 4.21
CA TYR A 169 -13.84 2.15 3.00
C TYR A 169 -14.45 3.55 2.83
N ARG A 170 -15.71 3.74 3.21
CA ARG A 170 -16.34 5.07 3.24
C ARG A 170 -15.62 5.99 4.23
N TRP A 171 -15.32 5.46 5.41
CA TRP A 171 -14.63 6.21 6.45
C TRP A 171 -13.17 6.52 6.08
N LEU A 172 -12.48 5.60 5.40
CA LEU A 172 -11.12 5.81 4.90
C LEU A 172 -11.04 7.09 4.04
N GLY A 173 -11.92 7.23 3.05
CA GLY A 173 -11.95 8.44 2.20
C GLY A 173 -12.21 9.75 2.96
N SER A 174 -12.85 9.69 4.14
CA SER A 174 -13.13 10.87 4.97
C SER A 174 -11.95 11.29 5.87
N ARG A 175 -11.06 10.35 6.21
CA ARG A 175 -9.91 10.60 7.10
C ARG A 175 -8.69 11.12 6.36
N TRP A 176 -8.51 10.65 5.13
CA TRP A 176 -7.45 11.13 4.25
C TRP A 176 -7.97 12.31 3.43
N ARG A 177 -7.51 13.52 3.76
CA ARG A 177 -7.70 14.67 2.86
C ARG A 177 -6.71 14.54 1.73
N HIS A 178 -7.21 14.28 0.53
CA HIS A 178 -6.43 14.24 -0.69
C HIS A 178 -6.64 15.52 -1.50
N LEU A 179 -5.64 15.92 -2.29
CA LEU A 179 -5.78 16.93 -3.34
C LEU A 179 -6.65 16.45 -4.50
#